data_AF-A0A956BB16-F1
#
_entry.id   AF-A0A956BB16-F1
#
_cell.length_a   1.000
_cell.length_b   1.000
_cell.length_c   1.000
_cell.angle_alpha   90.00
_cell.angle_beta   90.00
_cell.angle_gamma   90.00
#
_symmetry.space_group_name_H-M   'P 1'
#
loop_
_entity.id
_entity.type
_entity.pdbx_description
1 polymer ?
#
loop_
_entity_poly.entity_id
_entity_poly.type
_entity_poly.pdbx_seq_one_letter_code
_entity_poly.pdbx_strand_id
1 'polypeptide(L)'
;MRARHRSAFGLLAALSLAACTQDGGNVDTTCVDSTGCRSDALCVQARCYATEGVDHDGDGIPSHLEDVLGTDRDRADTDDDGLDDGLELIYRPRDRVLEAPDSDGDGQPDAVESATKDADGDGVPDQEDRCNDVPGCPGRRDELCNDVDDDDDGQVDEAFPDKGLPCRLGEGACAADGTVVCSPDGKELLCDATPGVAADETCNGVDDDCDGAVDEDFPTLGEACSAGDGPCRVDGVLACDDAGAVACDAVARPGEGETCNDVDDDCDGTVDEGF
;
A
#
# COMPACT_ATOMS: atom_id res chain seq x y z
N MET A 1 86.38 47.04 48.15
CA MET A 1 86.88 47.20 46.76
C MET A 1 86.92 45.83 46.10
N ARG A 2 86.35 45.72 44.88
CA ARG A 2 86.64 44.73 43.81
C ARG A 2 86.26 43.26 44.09
N ALA A 3 85.81 42.44 43.13
CA ALA A 3 85.42 42.61 41.73
C ALA A 3 84.93 41.23 41.18
N ARG A 4 83.95 41.24 40.26
CA ARG A 4 83.90 40.64 38.88
C ARG A 4 84.54 39.24 38.65
N HIS A 5 84.14 38.34 37.72
CA HIS A 5 83.16 38.19 36.64
C HIS A 5 83.40 36.80 36.00
N ARG A 6 82.35 36.17 35.42
CA ARG A 6 82.24 35.38 34.13
C ARG A 6 81.10 34.34 34.26
N SER A 7 79.90 34.54 33.69
CA SER A 7 79.42 34.30 32.29
C SER A 7 79.49 32.82 31.85
N ALA A 8 78.51 32.14 31.24
CA ALA A 8 77.11 32.36 30.77
C ALA A 8 76.51 30.94 30.46
N PHE A 9 75.29 30.55 30.88
CA PHE A 9 73.96 30.65 30.22
C PHE A 9 73.82 30.10 28.77
N GLY A 10 72.99 29.07 28.61
CA GLY A 10 72.34 28.60 27.37
C GLY A 10 71.49 27.35 27.66
N LEU A 11 70.16 27.45 27.86
CA LEU A 11 69.06 27.25 26.88
C LEU A 11 69.12 25.84 26.22
N LEU A 12 68.11 24.96 26.22
CA LEU A 12 66.65 25.10 26.25
C LEU A 12 66.01 23.81 26.81
N ALA A 13 65.11 23.95 27.78
CA ALA A 13 64.07 22.96 28.03
C ALA A 13 63.00 23.13 26.95
N ALA A 14 62.77 22.11 26.13
CA ALA A 14 61.61 22.02 25.27
C ALA A 14 60.40 21.70 26.16
N LEU A 15 59.85 22.74 26.79
CA LEU A 15 58.51 22.72 27.35
C LEU A 15 57.56 22.80 26.15
N SER A 16 57.15 21.64 25.64
CA SER A 16 56.12 21.52 24.62
C SER A 16 54.87 22.22 25.12
N LEU A 17 54.54 23.31 24.42
CA LEU A 17 53.29 24.03 24.52
C LEU A 17 52.13 23.05 24.46
N ALA A 18 51.12 23.34 25.28
CA ALA A 18 49.79 22.79 25.21
C ALA A 18 49.33 22.60 23.76
N ALA A 19 49.20 21.35 23.33
CA ALA A 19 48.16 21.01 22.39
C ALA A 19 46.90 20.80 23.22
N CYS A 20 46.14 21.87 23.45
CA CYS A 20 44.71 21.72 23.65
C CYS A 20 44.22 20.98 22.41
N THR A 21 43.75 19.75 22.59
CA THR A 21 42.98 19.06 21.56
C THR A 21 41.83 20.00 21.20
N GLN A 22 41.70 20.36 19.93
CA GLN A 22 40.54 21.09 19.46
C GLN A 22 39.33 20.23 19.76
N ASP A 23 38.48 20.66 20.69
CA ASP A 23 37.16 20.06 20.93
C ASP A 23 36.39 20.12 19.61
N GLY A 24 36.35 19.00 18.91
CA GLY A 24 35.86 18.88 17.55
C GLY A 24 34.35 18.80 17.46
N GLY A 25 33.64 19.84 17.90
CA GLY A 25 32.21 19.98 17.66
C GLY A 25 31.79 21.45 17.75
N ASN A 26 31.38 22.05 16.63
CA ASN A 26 30.75 23.38 16.63
C ASN A 26 29.29 23.21 17.08
N VAL A 27 28.85 24.04 18.03
CA VAL A 27 27.42 24.36 18.20
C VAL A 27 26.90 24.84 16.83
N ASP A 28 25.81 24.25 16.33
CA ASP A 28 25.27 24.44 14.96
C ASP A 28 25.90 23.59 13.83
N THR A 29 26.45 22.41 14.16
CA THR A 29 26.80 21.37 13.16
C THR A 29 25.71 20.29 13.11
N THR A 30 25.48 19.70 11.94
CA THR A 30 24.63 18.50 11.82
C THR A 30 25.26 17.33 12.55
N CYS A 31 24.47 16.61 13.35
CA CYS A 31 24.92 15.45 14.12
C CYS A 31 24.04 14.23 13.86
N VAL A 32 24.60 13.03 14.09
CA VAL A 32 23.88 11.76 14.09
C VAL A 32 23.74 11.19 15.51
N ASP A 33 24.63 11.59 16.41
CA ASP A 33 24.63 11.27 17.83
C ASP A 33 25.40 12.36 18.62
N SER A 34 25.31 12.32 19.95
CA SER A 34 25.94 13.29 20.85
C SER A 34 27.47 13.19 20.94
N THR A 35 28.11 12.16 20.35
CA THR A 35 29.57 12.04 20.29
C THR A 35 30.17 12.97 19.22
N GLY A 36 29.39 13.34 18.21
CA GLY A 36 29.75 14.34 17.21
C GLY A 36 29.67 15.79 17.70
N CYS A 37 29.14 16.02 18.90
CA CYS A 37 28.99 17.33 19.51
C CYS A 37 30.11 17.62 20.54
N ARG A 38 30.26 18.90 20.92
CA ARG A 38 31.17 19.34 21.99
C ARG A 38 30.85 18.62 23.31
N SER A 39 31.78 18.65 24.25
CA SER A 39 31.66 17.92 25.51
C SER A 39 30.44 18.26 26.37
N ASP A 40 29.92 19.46 26.20
CA ASP A 40 28.77 20.09 26.85
C ASP A 40 27.62 20.34 25.86
N ALA A 41 27.53 19.52 24.83
CA ALA A 41 26.48 19.60 23.83
C ALA A 41 25.87 18.24 23.52
N LEU A 42 24.59 18.27 23.16
CA LEU A 42 23.74 17.12 22.88
C LEU A 42 23.23 17.20 21.44
N CYS A 43 23.09 16.06 20.78
CA CYS A 43 22.47 15.98 19.47
C CYS A 43 20.94 15.87 19.61
N VAL A 44 20.20 16.87 19.15
CA VAL A 44 18.73 16.93 19.17
C VAL A 44 18.25 17.35 17.79
N GLN A 45 17.27 16.65 17.20
CA GLN A 45 16.76 16.94 15.86
C GLN A 45 17.88 17.16 14.81
N ALA A 46 18.90 16.29 14.84
CA ALA A 46 20.09 16.35 13.99
C ALA A 46 20.97 17.62 14.13
N ARG A 47 20.89 18.36 15.24
CA ARG A 47 21.75 19.53 15.54
C ARG A 47 22.34 19.48 16.94
N CYS A 48 23.54 20.02 17.10
CA CYS A 48 24.19 20.13 18.41
C CYS A 48 23.69 21.35 19.19
N TYR A 49 23.07 21.13 20.34
CA TYR A 49 22.63 22.15 21.30
C TYR A 49 23.47 22.09 22.57
N ALA A 50 23.77 23.25 23.17
CA ALA A 50 24.46 23.30 24.46
C ALA A 50 23.58 22.69 25.56
N THR A 51 24.17 21.99 26.52
CA THR A 51 23.44 21.47 27.70
C THR A 51 23.54 22.39 28.91
N GLU A 52 24.42 23.40 28.85
CA GLU A 52 24.47 24.49 29.82
C GLU A 52 23.67 25.69 29.30
N GLY A 53 22.84 26.27 30.16
CA GLY A 53 22.03 27.43 29.84
C GLY A 53 21.33 27.99 31.07
N VAL A 54 20.50 29.00 30.84
CA VAL A 54 19.52 29.43 31.85
C VAL A 54 18.38 28.43 31.79
N ASP A 55 17.96 27.98 32.96
CA ASP A 55 16.80 27.14 33.22
C ASP A 55 15.90 28.03 34.09
N HIS A 56 14.76 28.46 33.55
CA HIS A 56 13.96 29.56 34.13
C HIS A 56 13.00 29.07 35.22
N ASP A 57 12.44 27.88 35.04
CA ASP A 57 11.47 27.26 35.93
C ASP A 57 12.10 26.21 36.86
N GLY A 58 13.31 25.74 36.58
CA GLY A 58 14.11 24.89 37.44
C GLY A 58 13.82 23.40 37.29
N ASP A 59 13.25 22.96 36.18
CA ASP A 59 12.89 21.57 35.89
C ASP A 59 14.10 20.71 35.45
N GLY A 60 15.22 21.39 35.14
CA GLY A 60 16.49 20.81 34.74
C GLY A 60 16.78 20.92 33.25
N ILE A 61 15.85 21.37 32.41
CA ILE A 61 16.03 21.63 30.99
C ILE A 61 16.41 23.11 30.78
N PRO A 62 17.48 23.43 30.03
CA PRO A 62 17.78 24.82 29.69
C PRO A 62 16.75 25.40 28.73
N SER A 63 16.39 26.67 28.89
CA SER A 63 15.30 27.30 28.11
C SER A 63 15.53 27.47 26.62
N HIS A 64 16.77 27.33 26.14
CA HIS A 64 17.02 27.24 24.69
C HIS A 64 16.78 25.83 24.13
N LEU A 65 16.75 24.82 24.99
CA LEU A 65 16.46 23.43 24.65
C LEU A 65 14.96 23.15 24.74
N GLU A 66 14.26 23.75 25.70
CA GLU A 66 12.79 23.72 25.81
C GLU A 66 12.11 24.16 24.50
N ASP A 67 12.60 25.26 23.90
CA ASP A 67 12.17 25.72 22.56
C ASP A 67 12.21 24.65 21.45
N VAL A 68 13.19 23.76 21.54
CA VAL A 68 13.48 22.76 20.52
C VAL A 68 12.66 21.50 20.78
N LEU A 69 12.37 21.24 22.06
CA LEU A 69 11.61 20.08 22.53
C LEU A 69 10.10 20.35 22.58
N GLY A 70 9.68 21.61 22.52
CA GLY A 70 8.27 22.01 22.50
C GLY A 70 7.69 22.34 23.87
N THR A 71 8.49 22.26 24.94
CA THR A 71 8.08 22.57 26.31
C THR A 71 8.11 24.08 26.60
N ASP A 72 7.35 24.54 27.60
CA ASP A 72 7.23 25.94 27.97
C ASP A 72 8.31 26.35 28.97
N ARG A 73 9.20 27.24 28.50
CA ARG A 73 10.35 27.78 29.22
C ARG A 73 10.10 28.26 30.64
N ASP A 74 8.90 28.75 30.92
CA ASP A 74 8.56 29.38 32.20
C ASP A 74 7.72 28.45 33.08
N ARG A 75 7.58 27.17 32.71
CA ARG A 75 6.72 26.18 33.35
C ARG A 75 7.38 24.80 33.41
N ALA A 76 7.77 24.42 34.62
CA ALA A 76 8.44 23.14 34.85
C ALA A 76 7.61 21.89 34.48
N ASP A 77 6.29 22.04 34.34
CA ASP A 77 5.31 21.03 33.94
C ASP A 77 4.45 21.70 32.85
N THR A 78 4.75 21.41 31.59
CA THR A 78 4.17 22.06 30.42
C THR A 78 2.70 21.69 30.26
N ASP A 79 2.34 20.44 30.52
CA ASP A 79 1.02 19.88 30.24
C ASP A 79 0.10 19.79 31.49
N ASP A 80 0.57 20.19 32.66
CA ASP A 80 -0.10 20.17 33.96
C ASP A 80 -0.51 18.77 34.47
N ASP A 81 0.20 17.71 34.10
CA ASP A 81 -0.13 16.35 34.54
C ASP A 81 0.49 15.96 35.90
N GLY A 82 1.42 16.77 36.40
CA GLY A 82 2.08 16.62 37.69
C GLY A 82 3.49 16.01 37.62
N LEU A 83 4.03 15.80 36.43
CA LEU A 83 5.44 15.50 36.20
C LEU A 83 6.16 16.75 35.63
N ASP A 84 7.42 16.92 36.03
CA ASP A 84 8.23 18.00 35.48
C ASP A 84 8.77 17.56 34.10
N ASP A 85 8.84 18.46 33.10
CA ASP A 85 9.24 18.17 31.73
C ASP A 85 10.61 17.46 31.67
N GLY A 86 11.56 17.91 32.49
CA GLY A 86 12.88 17.29 32.65
C GLY A 86 12.88 15.81 33.06
N LEU A 87 11.82 15.35 33.75
CA LEU A 87 11.64 13.94 34.11
C LEU A 87 11.05 13.13 32.97
N GLU A 88 10.10 13.69 32.24
CA GLU A 88 9.41 13.04 31.11
C GLU A 88 10.33 12.93 29.89
N LEU A 89 11.09 13.98 29.59
CA LEU A 89 12.15 13.99 28.58
C LEU A 89 13.46 13.30 29.04
N ILE A 90 13.44 12.63 30.19
CA ILE A 90 14.56 11.87 30.79
C ILE A 90 15.90 12.64 30.62
N TYR A 91 15.90 13.94 30.94
CA TYR A 91 17.01 14.81 30.59
C TYR A 91 18.17 14.64 31.58
N ARG A 92 19.29 14.07 31.10
CA ARG A 92 20.50 13.84 31.90
C ARG A 92 21.73 14.43 31.21
N PRO A 93 22.02 15.73 31.42
CA PRO A 93 23.07 16.43 30.69
C PRO A 93 24.48 15.88 30.98
N ARG A 94 24.71 15.33 32.18
CA ARG A 94 25.99 14.71 32.56
C ARG A 94 26.28 13.42 31.83
N ASP A 95 25.22 12.64 31.57
CA ASP A 95 25.32 11.35 30.89
C ASP A 95 25.10 11.50 29.38
N ARG A 96 24.81 12.73 28.90
CA ARG A 96 24.43 13.07 27.52
C ARG A 96 23.26 12.24 27.01
N VAL A 97 22.29 12.01 27.89
CA VAL A 97 21.04 11.33 27.57
C VAL A 97 19.94 12.39 27.52
N LEU A 98 19.21 12.36 26.42
CA LEU A 98 17.90 12.98 26.26
C LEU A 98 17.10 11.96 25.48
N GLU A 99 16.05 11.47 26.11
CA GLU A 99 15.08 10.59 25.48
C GLU A 99 13.80 11.38 25.52
N ALA A 100 13.17 11.59 24.37
CA ALA A 100 11.85 12.18 24.32
C ALA A 100 10.89 11.03 24.02
N PRO A 101 10.41 10.29 25.04
CA PRO A 101 9.29 9.39 24.89
C PRO A 101 8.15 10.07 24.14
N ASP A 102 7.49 9.29 23.31
CA ASP A 102 6.37 9.64 22.45
C ASP A 102 5.52 8.37 22.43
N SER A 103 4.57 8.31 23.36
CA SER A 103 3.86 7.09 23.75
C SER A 103 2.86 6.63 22.70
N ASP A 104 2.30 7.54 21.91
CA ASP A 104 1.34 7.27 20.84
C ASP A 104 1.92 7.36 19.42
N GLY A 105 3.10 7.95 19.26
CA GLY A 105 3.83 8.08 18.00
C GLY A 105 3.33 9.21 17.09
N ASP A 106 2.70 10.25 17.62
CA ASP A 106 2.20 11.40 16.85
C ASP A 106 3.31 12.45 16.54
N GLY A 107 4.46 12.32 17.20
CA GLY A 107 5.63 13.19 17.03
C GLY A 107 5.72 14.36 18.01
N GLN A 108 4.79 14.47 18.95
CA GLN A 108 4.91 15.24 20.17
C GLN A 108 5.50 14.35 21.28
N PRO A 109 6.35 14.91 22.15
CA PRO A 109 6.86 14.13 23.27
C PRO A 109 5.85 14.07 24.43
N ASP A 110 5.91 13.00 25.21
CA ASP A 110 5.10 12.79 26.41
C ASP A 110 5.07 14.02 27.36
N ALA A 111 6.13 14.83 27.40
CA ALA A 111 6.23 16.03 28.22
C ALA A 111 5.40 17.24 27.77
N VAL A 112 4.76 17.17 26.60
CA VAL A 112 3.83 18.21 26.14
C VAL A 112 2.40 17.69 26.06
N GLU A 113 2.18 16.44 26.45
CA GLU A 113 0.93 15.71 26.31
C GLU A 113 0.55 15.06 27.63
N SER A 114 -0.56 15.53 28.19
CA SER A 114 -0.90 15.20 29.57
C SER A 114 -1.31 13.73 29.72
N ALA A 115 -0.71 13.01 30.67
CA ALA A 115 -1.18 11.68 31.04
C ALA A 115 -2.51 11.69 31.83
N THR A 116 -3.09 12.87 32.08
CA THR A 116 -4.31 13.02 32.90
C THR A 116 -5.43 13.83 32.26
N LYS A 117 -5.14 14.62 31.23
CA LYS A 117 -6.16 15.27 30.41
C LYS A 117 -6.61 14.31 29.31
N ASP A 118 -7.81 14.58 28.84
CA ASP A 118 -8.55 13.83 27.82
C ASP A 118 -9.34 14.93 27.09
N ALA A 119 -8.66 15.56 26.13
CA ALA A 119 -9.09 16.80 25.52
C ALA A 119 -10.34 16.62 24.63
N ASP A 120 -10.49 15.45 24.01
CA ASP A 120 -11.64 15.10 23.17
C ASP A 120 -12.77 14.35 23.93
N GLY A 121 -12.47 13.80 25.11
CA GLY A 121 -13.41 13.10 25.98
C GLY A 121 -13.69 11.65 25.58
N ASP A 122 -12.81 11.01 24.81
CA ASP A 122 -12.99 9.63 24.35
C ASP A 122 -12.54 8.56 25.37
N GLY A 123 -11.83 9.00 26.41
CA GLY A 123 -11.36 8.19 27.52
C GLY A 123 -9.96 7.62 27.36
N VAL A 124 -9.22 8.02 26.33
CA VAL A 124 -7.77 7.88 26.20
C VAL A 124 -7.12 9.20 26.65
N PRO A 125 -6.11 9.18 27.54
CA PRO A 125 -5.40 10.41 27.88
C PRO A 125 -4.61 10.96 26.70
N ASP A 126 -4.41 12.27 26.65
CA ASP A 126 -3.70 12.97 25.56
C ASP A 126 -2.34 12.29 25.23
N GLN A 127 -1.54 11.93 26.24
CA GLN A 127 -0.26 11.21 26.07
C GLN A 127 -0.35 9.85 25.33
N GLU A 128 -1.51 9.21 25.35
CA GLU A 128 -1.76 7.92 24.69
C GLU A 128 -2.68 8.08 23.46
N ASP A 129 -3.06 9.32 23.11
CA ASP A 129 -4.00 9.67 22.06
C ASP A 129 -3.36 10.48 20.94
N ARG A 130 -3.02 9.76 19.86
CA ARG A 130 -2.45 10.31 18.63
C ARG A 130 -3.24 11.49 18.05
N CYS A 131 -4.53 11.61 18.37
CA CYS A 131 -5.36 12.73 17.94
C CYS A 131 -6.03 13.50 19.09
N ASN A 132 -5.32 13.83 20.16
CA ASN A 132 -5.67 14.73 21.27
C ASN A 132 -7.02 15.49 21.23
N ASP A 133 -7.30 16.27 20.17
CA ASP A 133 -8.47 17.15 20.05
C ASP A 133 -9.61 16.60 19.16
N VAL A 134 -9.54 15.34 18.70
CA VAL A 134 -10.45 14.76 17.69
C VAL A 134 -11.35 13.68 18.28
N PRO A 135 -12.62 14.02 18.63
CA PRO A 135 -13.56 13.12 19.30
C PRO A 135 -13.65 11.71 18.72
N GLY A 136 -13.05 10.76 19.41
CA GLY A 136 -13.08 9.35 19.10
C GLY A 136 -12.19 8.97 17.92
N CYS A 137 -10.96 9.48 17.90
CA CYS A 137 -9.81 8.89 17.23
C CYS A 137 -9.18 7.84 18.17
N PRO A 138 -9.54 6.54 18.07
CA PRO A 138 -8.83 5.54 18.83
C PRO A 138 -7.59 5.17 18.05
N GLY A 139 -6.45 5.12 18.74
CA GLY A 139 -5.26 4.45 18.26
C GLY A 139 -5.61 3.14 17.53
N ARG A 140 -5.49 3.21 16.20
CA ARG A 140 -5.81 2.16 15.21
C ARG A 140 -7.29 1.69 15.23
N ARG A 141 -8.19 2.45 14.61
CA ARG A 141 -9.38 1.84 13.98
C ARG A 141 -8.94 1.07 12.73
N ASP A 142 -9.65 -0.01 12.42
CA ASP A 142 -9.51 -0.65 11.12
C ASP A 142 -10.08 0.33 10.08
N GLU A 143 -9.28 0.72 9.10
CA GLU A 143 -9.70 1.54 7.96
C GLU A 143 -10.95 0.94 7.31
N LEU A 144 -11.97 1.78 7.05
CA LEU A 144 -13.13 1.39 6.25
C LEU A 144 -13.01 1.99 4.86
N CYS A 145 -13.45 1.24 3.86
CA CYS A 145 -13.60 1.71 2.50
C CYS A 145 -14.79 2.68 2.44
N ASN A 146 -14.58 3.96 2.77
CA ASN A 146 -15.63 4.98 2.85
C ASN A 146 -15.20 6.35 2.29
N ASP A 147 -14.03 6.43 1.63
CA ASP A 147 -13.42 7.67 1.12
C ASP A 147 -13.04 8.68 2.24
N VAL A 148 -12.83 8.21 3.47
CA VAL A 148 -12.35 8.96 4.63
C VAL A 148 -11.13 8.23 5.19
N ASP A 149 -10.18 8.98 5.71
CA ASP A 149 -9.05 8.49 6.51
C ASP A 149 -9.60 8.14 7.90
N ASP A 150 -9.92 6.86 8.16
CA ASP A 150 -10.52 6.43 9.42
C ASP A 150 -9.47 6.07 10.49
N ASP A 151 -8.19 5.93 10.09
CA ASP A 151 -7.07 5.66 10.99
C ASP A 151 -6.07 6.82 11.16
N ASP A 152 -6.40 7.99 10.58
CA ASP A 152 -5.67 9.26 10.66
C ASP A 152 -4.17 9.10 10.33
N ASP A 153 -3.85 8.28 9.32
CA ASP A 153 -2.48 8.06 8.81
C ASP A 153 -2.08 9.02 7.67
N GLY A 154 -3.04 9.83 7.19
CA GLY A 154 -2.89 10.78 6.10
C GLY A 154 -3.13 10.18 4.71
N GLN A 155 -3.53 8.93 4.64
CA GLN A 155 -3.98 8.24 3.43
C GLN A 155 -5.47 7.93 3.54
N VAL A 156 -6.09 7.57 2.42
CA VAL A 156 -7.53 7.30 2.37
C VAL A 156 -7.72 5.94 1.74
N ASP A 157 -8.40 5.04 2.45
CA ASP A 157 -8.68 3.65 2.11
C ASP A 157 -7.42 2.82 1.73
N GLU A 158 -6.26 3.11 2.32
CA GLU A 158 -4.97 2.45 2.05
C GLU A 158 -4.93 0.96 2.44
N ALA A 159 -5.80 0.54 3.37
CA ALA A 159 -6.07 -0.87 3.63
C ALA A 159 -6.79 -1.61 2.47
N PHE A 160 -7.28 -0.89 1.45
CA PHE A 160 -8.03 -1.41 0.30
C PHE A 160 -7.30 -1.18 -1.04
N PRO A 161 -6.13 -1.82 -1.26
CA PRO A 161 -5.24 -1.53 -2.40
C PRO A 161 -5.84 -1.83 -3.78
N ASP A 162 -6.88 -2.66 -3.84
CA ASP A 162 -7.55 -3.04 -5.09
C ASP A 162 -8.69 -2.07 -5.47
N LYS A 163 -9.03 -1.08 -4.63
CA LYS A 163 -10.06 -0.09 -4.93
C LYS A 163 -9.72 0.65 -6.23
N GLY A 164 -10.69 0.72 -7.14
CA GLY A 164 -10.52 1.34 -8.45
C GLY A 164 -9.88 0.47 -9.53
N LEU A 165 -9.46 -0.77 -9.22
CA LEU A 165 -8.98 -1.72 -10.23
C LEU A 165 -10.13 -2.22 -11.11
N PRO A 166 -9.86 -2.62 -12.37
CA PRO A 166 -10.85 -3.27 -13.20
C PRO A 166 -11.19 -4.66 -12.65
N CYS A 167 -12.46 -5.03 -12.73
CA CYS A 167 -12.96 -6.35 -12.36
C CYS A 167 -13.93 -6.87 -13.43
N ARG A 168 -14.18 -8.18 -13.44
CA ARG A 168 -15.12 -8.84 -14.36
C ARG A 168 -15.99 -9.83 -13.59
N LEU A 169 -17.30 -9.80 -13.84
CA LEU A 169 -18.27 -10.74 -13.26
C LEU A 169 -19.12 -11.38 -14.36
N GLY A 170 -19.60 -12.59 -14.12
CA GLY A 170 -20.36 -13.38 -15.08
C GLY A 170 -19.49 -14.25 -15.98
N GLU A 171 -20.12 -15.21 -16.65
CA GLU A 171 -19.50 -16.15 -17.59
C GLU A 171 -20.05 -15.92 -19.01
N GLY A 172 -19.37 -16.46 -20.02
CA GLY A 172 -19.83 -16.39 -21.40
C GLY A 172 -20.17 -14.99 -21.93
N ALA A 173 -21.29 -14.92 -22.63
CA ALA A 173 -21.90 -13.69 -23.14
C ALA A 173 -22.37 -12.74 -22.02
N CYS A 174 -22.63 -13.24 -20.81
CA CYS A 174 -23.04 -12.44 -19.67
C CYS A 174 -21.89 -11.76 -18.93
N ALA A 175 -20.63 -12.09 -19.27
CA ALA A 175 -19.49 -11.52 -18.59
C ALA A 175 -19.42 -9.99 -18.82
N ALA A 176 -19.46 -9.23 -17.73
CA ALA A 176 -19.42 -7.78 -17.72
C ALA A 176 -18.18 -7.26 -17.00
N ASP A 177 -17.56 -6.23 -17.57
CA ASP A 177 -16.46 -5.49 -16.95
C ASP A 177 -17.02 -4.38 -16.04
N GLY A 178 -16.33 -4.13 -14.94
CA GLY A 178 -16.64 -3.09 -13.96
C GLY A 178 -15.40 -2.60 -13.23
N THR A 179 -15.61 -1.91 -12.13
CA THR A 179 -14.58 -1.38 -11.25
C THR A 179 -14.80 -1.89 -9.83
N VAL A 180 -13.69 -2.14 -9.14
CA VAL A 180 -13.71 -2.49 -7.72
C VAL A 180 -14.06 -1.26 -6.89
N VAL A 181 -15.14 -1.34 -6.11
CA VAL A 181 -15.72 -0.27 -5.29
C VAL A 181 -15.93 -0.75 -3.86
N CYS A 182 -16.15 0.18 -2.94
CA CYS A 182 -16.46 -0.15 -1.55
C CYS A 182 -17.82 -0.84 -1.41
N SER A 183 -17.91 -1.80 -0.48
CA SER A 183 -19.17 -2.35 -0.02
C SER A 183 -20.00 -1.28 0.71
N PRO A 184 -21.34 -1.41 0.76
CA PRO A 184 -22.18 -0.42 1.46
C PRO A 184 -21.90 -0.25 2.95
N ASP A 185 -21.24 -1.22 3.59
CA ASP A 185 -20.82 -1.16 4.99
C ASP A 185 -19.34 -0.77 5.17
N GLY A 186 -18.62 -0.51 4.06
CA GLY A 186 -17.23 -0.06 4.04
C GLY A 186 -16.21 -1.12 4.46
N LYS A 187 -16.60 -2.40 4.61
CA LYS A 187 -15.69 -3.43 5.15
C LYS A 187 -14.98 -4.25 4.09
N GLU A 188 -15.48 -4.22 2.87
CA GLU A 188 -15.04 -5.10 1.79
C GLU A 188 -15.02 -4.35 0.46
N LEU A 189 -14.37 -4.95 -0.53
CA LEU A 189 -14.42 -4.50 -1.91
C LEU A 189 -15.39 -5.37 -2.72
N LEU A 190 -16.21 -4.74 -3.54
CA LEU A 190 -17.15 -5.36 -4.45
C LEU A 190 -16.85 -4.93 -5.88
N CYS A 191 -17.17 -5.77 -6.85
CA CYS A 191 -17.17 -5.34 -8.26
C CYS A 191 -18.53 -4.73 -8.59
N ASP A 192 -18.56 -3.51 -9.13
CA ASP A 192 -19.81 -2.84 -9.53
C ASP A 192 -20.40 -3.34 -10.86
N ALA A 193 -19.72 -4.30 -11.51
CA ALA A 193 -20.18 -4.91 -12.75
C ALA A 193 -21.57 -5.54 -12.58
N THR A 194 -22.43 -5.33 -13.57
CA THR A 194 -23.74 -5.97 -13.66
C THR A 194 -23.68 -7.00 -14.79
N PRO A 195 -23.58 -8.31 -14.49
CA PRO A 195 -23.59 -9.35 -15.52
C PRO A 195 -24.83 -9.27 -16.41
N GLY A 196 -24.66 -9.73 -17.65
CA GLY A 196 -25.75 -9.93 -18.60
C GLY A 196 -26.80 -10.92 -18.07
N VAL A 197 -27.96 -10.93 -18.71
CA VAL A 197 -29.01 -11.91 -18.42
C VAL A 197 -28.82 -13.10 -19.36
N ALA A 198 -28.90 -14.30 -18.81
CA ALA A 198 -28.93 -15.55 -19.56
C ALA A 198 -29.96 -15.51 -20.69
N ALA A 199 -29.56 -15.94 -21.88
CA ALA A 199 -30.42 -16.16 -23.03
C ALA A 199 -30.59 -17.67 -23.30
N ASP A 200 -31.44 -18.03 -24.26
CA ASP A 200 -31.47 -19.41 -24.75
C ASP A 200 -30.22 -19.65 -25.61
N GLU A 201 -29.60 -20.81 -25.45
CA GLU A 201 -28.44 -21.22 -26.24
C GLU A 201 -28.70 -21.18 -27.75
N THR A 202 -27.76 -20.59 -28.47
CA THR A 202 -27.71 -20.62 -29.93
C THR A 202 -26.42 -21.28 -30.34
N CYS A 203 -26.45 -22.24 -31.26
CA CYS A 203 -25.23 -22.93 -31.70
C CYS A 203 -24.33 -21.94 -32.46
N ASN A 204 -23.47 -21.23 -31.75
CA ASN A 204 -22.67 -20.13 -32.29
C ASN A 204 -21.25 -20.08 -31.69
N GLY A 205 -20.91 -21.02 -30.81
CA GLY A 205 -19.61 -21.08 -30.14
C GLY A 205 -19.47 -20.10 -28.97
N VAL A 206 -20.57 -19.58 -28.44
CA VAL A 206 -20.66 -18.70 -27.28
C VAL A 206 -21.63 -19.31 -26.27
N ASP A 207 -21.28 -19.17 -25.00
CA ASP A 207 -22.12 -19.45 -23.84
C ASP A 207 -23.15 -18.31 -23.67
N ASP A 208 -24.33 -18.47 -24.27
CA ASP A 208 -25.41 -17.48 -24.30
C ASP A 208 -26.29 -17.54 -23.03
N ASP A 209 -26.40 -18.72 -22.41
CA ASP A 209 -27.15 -18.94 -21.18
C ASP A 209 -26.33 -18.75 -19.89
N CYS A 210 -25.01 -18.64 -20.04
CA CYS A 210 -24.06 -18.26 -19.01
C CYS A 210 -23.94 -19.30 -17.89
N ASP A 211 -24.06 -20.59 -18.23
CA ASP A 211 -23.91 -21.72 -17.31
C ASP A 211 -22.46 -22.26 -17.24
N GLY A 212 -21.58 -21.75 -18.10
CA GLY A 212 -20.15 -22.08 -18.15
C GLY A 212 -19.78 -23.14 -19.18
N ALA A 213 -20.75 -23.71 -19.89
CA ALA A 213 -20.53 -24.52 -21.08
C ALA A 213 -20.85 -23.73 -22.36
N VAL A 214 -20.50 -24.28 -23.53
CA VAL A 214 -20.72 -23.62 -24.82
C VAL A 214 -21.47 -24.58 -25.71
N ASP A 215 -22.61 -24.14 -26.26
CA ASP A 215 -23.48 -24.90 -27.16
C ASP A 215 -23.93 -26.27 -26.59
N GLU A 216 -24.08 -26.41 -25.27
CA GLU A 216 -24.35 -27.69 -24.59
C GLU A 216 -25.79 -28.18 -24.72
N ASP A 217 -26.72 -27.28 -25.02
CA ASP A 217 -28.13 -27.61 -25.32
C ASP A 217 -28.31 -28.31 -26.68
N PHE A 218 -27.23 -28.51 -27.43
CA PHE A 218 -27.20 -29.18 -28.73
C PHE A 218 -26.59 -30.58 -28.65
N PRO A 219 -27.31 -31.62 -28.18
CA PRO A 219 -26.74 -32.93 -27.85
C PRO A 219 -26.17 -33.71 -29.04
N THR A 220 -26.57 -33.34 -30.27
CA THR A 220 -26.08 -33.98 -31.50
C THR A 220 -24.84 -33.30 -32.08
N LEU A 221 -24.39 -32.18 -31.48
CA LEU A 221 -23.20 -31.47 -31.90
C LEU A 221 -21.98 -32.40 -31.82
N GLY A 222 -21.23 -32.48 -32.92
CA GLY A 222 -20.08 -33.37 -33.06
C GLY A 222 -20.40 -34.83 -33.43
N GLU A 223 -21.67 -35.23 -33.52
CA GLU A 223 -22.02 -36.56 -34.05
C GLU A 223 -21.71 -36.68 -35.55
N ALA A 224 -21.48 -37.91 -36.02
CA ALA A 224 -21.22 -38.15 -37.44
C ALA A 224 -22.50 -37.99 -38.28
N CYS A 225 -22.36 -37.39 -39.46
CA CYS A 225 -23.45 -37.21 -40.43
C CYS A 225 -22.96 -37.47 -41.86
N SER A 226 -23.88 -37.43 -42.83
CA SER A 226 -23.52 -37.48 -44.24
C SER A 226 -24.50 -36.74 -45.12
N ALA A 227 -24.01 -36.20 -46.24
CA ALA A 227 -24.81 -35.52 -47.25
C ALA A 227 -24.68 -36.19 -48.61
N GLY A 228 -25.79 -36.30 -49.34
CA GLY A 228 -25.88 -36.97 -50.63
C GLY A 228 -26.11 -38.49 -50.53
N ASP A 229 -26.50 -39.08 -51.64
CA ASP A 229 -26.81 -40.51 -51.77
C ASP A 229 -25.79 -41.20 -52.69
N GLY A 230 -25.74 -42.54 -52.61
CA GLY A 230 -24.93 -43.35 -53.51
C GLY A 230 -23.45 -42.92 -53.61
N PRO A 231 -22.87 -42.79 -54.82
CA PRO A 231 -21.48 -42.36 -55.01
C PRO A 231 -21.23 -40.89 -54.65
N CYS A 232 -22.27 -40.06 -54.56
CA CYS A 232 -22.17 -38.65 -54.19
C CYS A 232 -22.12 -38.41 -52.69
N ARG A 233 -22.38 -39.45 -51.88
CA ARG A 233 -22.39 -39.37 -50.42
C ARG A 233 -21.03 -38.93 -49.87
N VAL A 234 -21.05 -37.91 -49.02
CA VAL A 234 -19.89 -37.41 -48.26
C VAL A 234 -20.18 -37.53 -46.77
N ASP A 235 -19.25 -38.12 -46.02
CA ASP A 235 -19.29 -38.16 -44.56
C ASP A 235 -18.78 -36.84 -43.96
N GLY A 236 -19.37 -36.43 -42.85
CA GLY A 236 -19.00 -35.23 -42.09
C GLY A 236 -19.41 -35.33 -40.63
N VAL A 237 -19.49 -34.19 -39.97
CA VAL A 237 -19.93 -34.04 -38.58
C VAL A 237 -21.00 -32.97 -38.45
N LEU A 238 -21.88 -33.15 -37.47
CA LEU A 238 -22.83 -32.14 -37.07
C LEU A 238 -22.09 -30.97 -36.40
N ALA A 239 -22.24 -29.78 -36.96
CA ALA A 239 -21.59 -28.55 -36.54
C ALA A 239 -22.62 -27.41 -36.48
N CYS A 240 -22.28 -26.32 -35.79
CA CYS A 240 -23.10 -25.12 -35.82
C CYS A 240 -23.13 -24.51 -37.23
N ASP A 241 -24.33 -24.14 -37.68
CA ASP A 241 -24.55 -23.42 -38.94
C ASP A 241 -24.71 -21.91 -38.72
N ASP A 242 -24.75 -21.16 -39.82
CA ASP A 242 -24.92 -19.70 -39.78
C ASP A 242 -26.30 -19.26 -39.25
N ALA A 243 -27.25 -20.18 -39.10
CA ALA A 243 -28.58 -19.93 -38.55
C ALA A 243 -28.66 -20.19 -37.04
N GLY A 244 -27.57 -20.63 -36.41
CA GLY A 244 -27.53 -20.93 -34.97
C GLY A 244 -28.10 -22.30 -34.62
N ALA A 245 -28.17 -23.21 -35.58
CA ALA A 245 -28.65 -24.58 -35.40
C ALA A 245 -27.54 -25.60 -35.73
N VAL A 246 -27.78 -26.86 -35.39
CA VAL A 246 -26.87 -27.95 -35.76
C VAL A 246 -27.20 -28.44 -37.17
N ALA A 247 -26.22 -28.41 -38.06
CA ALA A 247 -26.31 -28.94 -39.42
C ALA A 247 -25.08 -29.80 -39.77
N CYS A 248 -25.23 -30.65 -40.79
CA CYS A 248 -24.11 -31.44 -41.28
C CYS A 248 -23.14 -30.56 -42.07
N ASP A 249 -21.86 -30.57 -41.71
CA ASP A 249 -20.81 -29.81 -42.42
C ASP A 249 -20.45 -30.41 -43.79
N ALA A 250 -20.88 -31.64 -44.06
CA ALA A 250 -20.68 -32.31 -45.34
C ALA A 250 -21.54 -31.68 -46.43
N VAL A 251 -20.90 -31.39 -47.57
CA VAL A 251 -21.59 -31.02 -48.80
C VAL A 251 -21.52 -32.20 -49.76
N ALA A 252 -22.67 -32.64 -50.26
CA ALA A 252 -22.76 -33.72 -51.23
C ALA A 252 -21.88 -33.43 -52.46
N ARG A 253 -21.22 -34.47 -53.00
CA ARG A 253 -20.47 -34.30 -54.25
C ARG A 253 -21.44 -34.01 -55.38
N PRO A 254 -21.09 -33.14 -56.33
CA PRO A 254 -21.86 -33.00 -57.55
C PRO A 254 -21.83 -34.34 -58.30
N GLY A 255 -22.99 -34.75 -58.82
CA GLY A 255 -23.10 -35.89 -59.69
C GLY A 255 -22.27 -35.73 -60.97
N GLU A 256 -21.80 -36.86 -61.49
CA GLU A 256 -21.18 -36.94 -62.82
C GLU A 256 -22.23 -37.38 -63.86
N GLY A 257 -21.91 -37.38 -65.15
CA GLY A 257 -22.89 -37.86 -66.14
C GLY A 257 -23.11 -39.37 -66.01
N GLU A 258 -24.37 -39.79 -66.08
CA GLU A 258 -24.78 -41.20 -66.05
C GLU A 258 -23.92 -42.12 -66.93
N THR A 259 -23.65 -43.32 -66.43
CA THR A 259 -23.04 -44.41 -67.17
C THR A 259 -23.90 -45.65 -66.93
N CYS A 260 -24.28 -46.40 -67.97
CA CYS A 260 -25.04 -47.65 -67.81
C CYS A 260 -24.25 -48.72 -67.02
N ASN A 261 -24.31 -48.66 -65.69
CA ASN A 261 -23.50 -49.43 -64.74
C ASN A 261 -24.29 -49.85 -63.49
N ASP A 262 -25.63 -49.69 -63.50
CA ASP A 262 -26.54 -49.91 -62.37
C ASP A 262 -26.26 -49.01 -61.13
N VAL A 263 -25.58 -47.87 -61.31
CA VAL A 263 -25.31 -46.85 -60.29
C VAL A 263 -25.87 -45.51 -60.76
N ASP A 264 -26.54 -44.80 -59.84
CA ASP A 264 -26.93 -43.39 -59.99
C ASP A 264 -25.67 -42.52 -59.86
N ASP A 265 -24.98 -42.26 -60.97
CA ASP A 265 -23.71 -41.53 -61.02
C ASP A 265 -23.95 -40.00 -60.91
N ASP A 266 -25.13 -39.54 -61.33
CA ASP A 266 -25.55 -38.14 -61.33
C ASP A 266 -26.35 -37.72 -60.07
N CYS A 267 -26.76 -38.71 -59.28
CA CYS A 267 -27.41 -38.58 -57.99
C CYS A 267 -28.75 -37.83 -58.04
N ASP A 268 -29.50 -37.99 -59.14
CA ASP A 268 -30.85 -37.44 -59.30
C ASP A 268 -31.97 -38.33 -58.73
N GLY A 269 -31.62 -39.53 -58.27
CA GLY A 269 -32.52 -40.52 -57.67
C GLY A 269 -33.10 -41.52 -58.67
N THR A 270 -32.69 -41.47 -59.93
CA THR A 270 -32.87 -42.54 -60.91
C THR A 270 -31.55 -43.24 -61.24
N VAL A 271 -31.61 -44.41 -61.88
CA VAL A 271 -30.42 -45.20 -62.21
C VAL A 271 -30.42 -45.41 -63.71
N ASP A 272 -29.30 -45.11 -64.36
CA ASP A 272 -29.04 -45.31 -65.79
C ASP A 272 -30.05 -44.58 -66.71
N GLU A 273 -30.63 -43.45 -66.30
CA GLU A 273 -31.54 -42.69 -67.15
C GLU A 273 -30.83 -42.02 -68.34
N GLY A 274 -31.52 -41.96 -69.47
CA GLY A 274 -30.95 -41.39 -70.69
C GLY A 274 -29.97 -42.30 -71.45
N PHE A 275 -29.81 -43.56 -71.02
CA PHE A 275 -29.05 -44.61 -71.72
C PHE A 275 -29.94 -45.72 -72.32
#